data_AF-A0A1B6GDD7-F1
#
_entry.id   AF-A0A1B6GDD7-F1
#
_cell.length_a   1.000
_cell.length_b   1.000
_cell.length_c   1.000
_cell.angle_alpha   90.00
_cell.angle_beta   90.00
_cell.angle_gamma   90.00
#
_symmetry.space_group_name_H-M   'P 1'
#
loop_
_entity.id
_entity.type
_entity.pdbx_description
1 polymer ?
#
loop_
_entity_poly.entity_id
_entity_poly.type
_entity_poly.pdbx_seq_one_letter_code
_entity_poly.pdbx_strand_id
1 'polypeptide(L)'
;DLDLALPDLEIKNTTRHLGIIIDDKLSWKPQIEQLCKKLSAGNYVIRRIKQISGTDTAKVAYFALYESHLRYAIATWGGTSKTNLERVLVNQKRAIRCLAGLDYRDSCREHFKNLKILTVISLYIREVILHTVRTSQPRHTDLHQHNTRHATDFALPSHHLSLYKKKPSYKGAAYFNHLPELLKNQPPHAFKKQLTLWLQERPFYTEEEFTSN
;
A
#
# COMPACT_ATOMS: atom_id res chain seq x y z
N ASP A 1 30.34 -16.03 17.45
CA ASP A 1 29.90 -16.80 18.63
C ASP A 1 29.56 -15.86 19.77
N LEU A 2 28.27 -15.56 19.92
CA LEU A 2 27.74 -14.95 21.14
C LEU A 2 26.27 -15.39 21.26
N ASP A 3 26.08 -16.64 21.65
CA ASP A 3 24.80 -17.15 22.14
C ASP A 3 24.51 -16.48 23.50
N LEU A 4 24.13 -15.21 23.47
CA LEU A 4 23.42 -14.57 24.58
C LEU A 4 21.93 -14.96 24.48
N ALA A 5 21.66 -16.26 24.58
CA ALA A 5 20.30 -16.74 24.76
C ALA A 5 19.88 -16.39 26.19
N LEU A 6 19.02 -15.39 26.32
CA LEU A 6 18.33 -15.14 27.58
C LEU A 6 17.56 -16.43 27.95
N PRO A 7 17.65 -16.92 29.20
CA PRO A 7 16.91 -18.10 29.61
C PRO A 7 15.41 -17.88 29.34
N ASP A 8 14.75 -18.90 28.82
CA ASP A 8 13.33 -18.93 28.39
C ASP A 8 12.95 -18.10 27.13
N LEU A 9 13.92 -17.65 26.32
CA LEU A 9 13.64 -16.97 25.04
C LEU A 9 14.14 -17.76 23.82
N GLU A 10 13.20 -18.28 23.03
CA GLU A 10 13.50 -18.91 21.74
C GLU A 10 13.70 -17.86 20.63
N ILE A 11 14.93 -17.77 20.09
CA ILE A 11 15.21 -16.95 18.90
C ILE A 11 14.63 -17.64 17.67
N LYS A 12 13.63 -17.03 17.04
CA LYS A 12 13.02 -17.50 15.78
C LYS A 12 13.29 -16.50 14.66
N ASN A 13 13.84 -16.99 13.55
CA ASN A 13 14.10 -16.18 12.36
C ASN A 13 12.82 -15.69 11.66
N THR A 14 11.72 -16.43 11.83
CA THR A 14 10.40 -16.02 11.33
C THR A 14 9.33 -16.40 12.33
N THR A 15 8.33 -15.53 12.50
CA THR A 15 7.17 -15.78 13.36
C THR A 15 5.89 -15.33 12.68
N ARG A 16 4.77 -16.01 12.99
CA ARG A 16 3.44 -15.60 12.55
C ARG A 16 2.75 -14.87 13.70
N HIS A 17 2.34 -13.64 13.46
CA HIS A 17 1.58 -12.85 14.41
C HIS A 17 0.40 -12.19 13.71
N LEU A 18 -0.82 -12.34 14.25
CA LEU A 18 -2.05 -11.76 13.67
C LEU A 18 -2.15 -11.98 12.14
N GLY A 19 -1.84 -13.18 11.67
CA GLY A 19 -1.92 -13.54 10.25
C GLY A 19 -0.83 -12.98 9.32
N ILE A 20 0.10 -12.16 9.82
CA ILE A 20 1.30 -11.73 9.07
C ILE A 20 2.54 -12.54 9.49
N ILE A 21 3.45 -12.78 8.54
CA ILE A 21 4.76 -13.38 8.81
C ILE A 21 5.77 -12.25 8.96
N ILE A 22 6.45 -12.22 10.11
CA ILE A 22 7.51 -11.27 10.42
C ILE A 22 8.83 -12.03 10.41
N ASP A 23 9.79 -11.55 9.65
CA ASP A 23 11.16 -12.06 9.61
C ASP A 23 12.11 -11.19 10.45
N ASP A 24 13.22 -11.79 10.90
CA ASP A 24 14.30 -11.16 11.68
C ASP A 24 14.81 -9.83 11.09
N LYS A 25 14.83 -9.72 9.76
CA LYS A 25 15.32 -8.55 9.02
C LYS A 25 14.23 -7.57 8.59
N LEU A 26 12.97 -7.84 8.92
CA LEU A 26 11.80 -7.08 8.45
C LEU A 26 11.83 -6.86 6.92
N SER A 27 12.31 -7.86 6.18
CA SER A 27 12.36 -7.85 4.72
C SER A 27 10.98 -8.09 4.12
N TRP A 28 10.08 -8.72 4.87
CA TRP A 28 8.74 -9.15 4.46
C TRP A 28 8.74 -10.19 3.35
N LYS A 29 9.88 -10.77 2.97
CA LYS A 29 9.96 -11.75 1.87
C LYS A 29 9.04 -12.96 2.08
N PRO A 30 9.02 -13.63 3.26
CA PRO A 30 8.14 -14.78 3.48
C PRO A 30 6.66 -14.40 3.42
N GLN A 31 6.30 -13.21 3.94
CA GLN A 31 4.95 -12.68 3.88
C GLN A 31 4.50 -12.44 2.44
N ILE A 32 5.35 -11.82 1.61
CA ILE A 32 5.05 -11.54 0.21
C ILE A 32 4.94 -12.83 -0.60
N GLU A 33 5.74 -13.85 -0.29
CA GLU A 33 5.62 -15.16 -0.92
C GLU A 33 4.26 -15.81 -0.60
N GLN A 34 3.87 -15.84 0.68
CA GLN A 34 2.56 -16.35 1.08
C GLN A 34 1.42 -15.57 0.43
N LEU A 35 1.54 -14.24 0.38
CA LEU A 35 0.55 -13.37 -0.28
C LEU A 35 0.44 -13.70 -1.77
N CYS A 36 1.55 -13.76 -2.50
CA CYS A 36 1.56 -14.08 -3.94
C CYS A 36 0.91 -15.44 -4.25
N LYS A 37 1.07 -16.43 -3.36
CA LYS A 37 0.38 -17.73 -3.48
C LYS A 37 -1.14 -17.57 -3.41
N LYS A 38 -1.66 -16.80 -2.44
CA LYS A 38 -3.10 -16.49 -2.33
C LYS A 38 -3.61 -15.69 -3.52
N LEU A 39 -2.85 -14.69 -3.96
CA LEU A 39 -3.20 -13.87 -5.13
C LEU A 39 -3.24 -14.70 -6.42
N SER A 40 -2.36 -15.68 -6.57
CA SER A 40 -2.37 -16.60 -7.72
C SER A 40 -3.64 -17.46 -7.75
N ALA A 41 -4.09 -17.96 -6.59
CA ALA A 41 -5.39 -18.63 -6.49
C ALA A 41 -6.56 -17.67 -6.81
N GLY A 42 -6.50 -16.43 -6.31
CA GLY A 42 -7.48 -15.39 -6.64
C GLY A 42 -7.56 -15.09 -8.14
N ASN A 43 -6.41 -15.04 -8.83
CA ASN A 43 -6.36 -14.87 -10.30
C ASN A 43 -7.15 -15.98 -11.03
N TYR A 44 -7.03 -17.23 -10.58
CA TYR A 44 -7.78 -18.34 -11.16
C TYR A 44 -9.29 -18.16 -10.95
N VAL A 45 -9.70 -17.82 -9.73
CA VAL A 45 -11.12 -17.61 -9.40
C VAL A 45 -11.73 -16.49 -10.24
N ILE A 46 -11.04 -15.34 -10.34
CA ILE A 46 -11.48 -14.21 -11.18
C ILE A 46 -11.64 -14.64 -12.63
N ARG A 47 -10.68 -15.40 -13.16
CA ARG A 47 -10.75 -15.90 -14.55
C ARG A 47 -11.96 -16.80 -14.77
N ARG A 48 -12.26 -17.70 -13.84
CA ARG A 48 -13.42 -18.60 -13.95
C ARG A 48 -14.73 -17.83 -13.85
N ILE A 49 -14.84 -16.90 -12.90
CA ILE A 49 -16.06 -16.07 -12.76
C ILE A 49 -16.26 -15.21 -14.00
N LYS A 50 -15.20 -14.62 -14.56
CA LYS A 50 -15.32 -13.84 -15.80
C LYS A 50 -15.87 -14.68 -16.96
N GLN A 51 -15.41 -15.92 -17.10
CA GLN A 51 -15.87 -16.84 -18.14
C GLN A 51 -17.36 -17.22 -18.01
N ILE A 52 -17.87 -17.28 -16.77
CA ILE A 52 -19.23 -17.76 -16.50
C ILE A 52 -20.24 -16.60 -16.41
N SER A 53 -19.86 -15.48 -15.80
CA SER A 53 -20.79 -14.43 -15.34
C SER A 53 -20.41 -13.02 -15.78
N GLY A 54 -19.38 -12.87 -16.61
CA GLY A 54 -18.95 -11.57 -17.16
C GLY A 54 -18.06 -10.73 -16.23
N THR A 55 -17.69 -9.54 -16.72
CA THR A 55 -16.66 -8.68 -16.11
C THR A 55 -17.08 -8.06 -14.78
N ASP A 56 -18.34 -7.64 -14.63
CA ASP A 56 -18.81 -6.96 -13.41
C ASP A 56 -18.82 -7.92 -12.20
N THR A 57 -19.33 -9.14 -12.39
CA THR A 57 -19.30 -10.19 -11.37
C THR A 57 -17.86 -10.58 -11.01
N ALA A 58 -16.99 -10.70 -12.01
CA ALA A 58 -15.57 -10.99 -11.78
C ALA A 58 -14.85 -9.87 -11.02
N LYS A 59 -15.25 -8.61 -11.25
CA LYS A 59 -14.73 -7.44 -10.53
C LYS A 59 -15.22 -7.41 -9.07
N VAL A 60 -16.46 -7.83 -8.78
CA VAL A 60 -16.90 -8.04 -7.39
C VAL A 60 -16.04 -9.09 -6.71
N ALA A 61 -15.80 -10.22 -7.39
CA ALA A 61 -14.92 -11.27 -6.87
C ALA A 61 -13.48 -10.79 -6.65
N TYR A 62 -12.97 -9.90 -7.51
CA TYR A 62 -11.68 -9.24 -7.30
C TYR A 62 -11.65 -8.49 -5.97
N PHE A 63 -12.62 -7.62 -5.70
CA PHE A 63 -12.63 -6.88 -4.43
C PHE A 63 -12.80 -7.79 -3.21
N ALA A 64 -13.67 -8.79 -3.31
CA ALA A 64 -13.99 -9.69 -2.20
C ALA A 64 -12.86 -10.68 -1.86
N LEU A 65 -12.22 -11.28 -2.87
CA LEU A 65 -11.29 -12.40 -2.69
C LEU A 65 -9.83 -12.06 -2.98
N TYR A 66 -9.58 -11.03 -3.79
CA TYR A 66 -8.22 -10.64 -4.18
C TYR A 66 -7.73 -9.42 -3.39
N GLU A 67 -8.46 -8.30 -3.48
CA GLU A 67 -8.08 -7.05 -2.82
C GLU A 67 -8.15 -7.17 -1.29
N SER A 68 -9.07 -7.98 -0.75
CA SER A 68 -9.15 -8.24 0.70
C SER A 68 -7.84 -8.79 1.26
N HIS A 69 -7.23 -9.77 0.58
CA HIS A 69 -5.90 -10.28 0.92
C HIS A 69 -4.79 -9.27 0.68
N LEU A 70 -4.88 -8.48 -0.39
CA LEU A 70 -3.91 -7.43 -0.71
C LEU A 70 -3.92 -6.29 0.31
N ARG A 71 -5.07 -5.96 0.90
CA ARG A 71 -5.20 -4.84 1.85
C ARG A 71 -4.90 -5.24 3.28
N TYR A 72 -4.99 -6.51 3.61
CA TYR A 72 -4.74 -7.00 4.95
C TYR A 72 -3.32 -6.62 5.40
N ALA A 73 -3.23 -5.86 6.49
CA ALA A 73 -1.98 -5.36 7.08
C ALA A 73 -1.04 -4.60 6.12
N ILE A 74 -1.58 -4.03 5.02
CA ILE A 74 -0.76 -3.34 4.01
C ILE A 74 0.00 -2.14 4.57
N ALA A 75 -0.54 -1.44 5.59
CA ALA A 75 0.19 -0.37 6.26
C ALA A 75 1.51 -0.86 6.88
N THR A 76 1.58 -2.12 7.30
CA THR A 76 2.75 -2.73 7.94
C THR A 76 3.75 -3.27 6.92
N TRP A 77 3.32 -4.19 6.04
CA TRP A 77 4.23 -4.84 5.09
C TRP A 77 4.44 -4.04 3.80
N GLY A 78 3.56 -3.09 3.48
CA GLY A 78 3.59 -2.31 2.24
C GLY A 78 4.84 -1.44 2.10
N GLY A 79 5.48 -1.06 3.21
CA GLY A 79 6.79 -0.40 3.23
C GLY A 79 7.98 -1.34 2.96
N THR A 80 7.77 -2.44 2.25
CA THR A 80 8.81 -3.40 1.86
C THR A 80 9.68 -2.88 0.71
N SER A 81 10.59 -3.69 0.18
CA SER A 81 11.43 -3.30 -0.95
C SER A 81 10.63 -3.12 -2.24
N LYS A 82 11.15 -2.29 -3.15
CA LYS A 82 10.60 -2.09 -4.50
C LYS A 82 10.40 -3.41 -5.24
N THR A 83 11.37 -4.32 -5.17
CA THR A 83 11.29 -5.66 -5.78
C THR A 83 10.12 -6.48 -5.24
N ASN A 84 9.85 -6.40 -3.93
CA ASN A 84 8.73 -7.12 -3.33
C ASN A 84 7.38 -6.53 -3.78
N LEU A 85 7.25 -5.20 -3.78
CA LEU A 85 6.04 -4.53 -4.30
C LEU A 85 5.82 -4.82 -5.78
N GLU A 86 6.89 -4.84 -6.58
CA GLU A 86 6.83 -5.17 -8.00
C GLU A 86 6.29 -6.58 -8.23
N ARG A 87 6.75 -7.58 -7.46
CA ARG A 87 6.22 -8.96 -7.55
C ARG A 87 4.71 -9.02 -7.30
N VAL A 88 4.23 -8.24 -6.33
CA VAL A 88 2.79 -8.15 -6.03
C VAL A 88 2.04 -7.42 -7.14
N LEU A 89 2.59 -6.30 -7.64
CA LEU A 89 2.01 -5.53 -8.75
C LEU A 89 1.92 -6.37 -10.03
N VAL A 90 2.94 -7.16 -10.36
CA VAL A 90 2.93 -8.08 -11.51
C VAL A 90 1.81 -9.11 -11.37
N ASN A 91 1.61 -9.67 -10.17
CA ASN A 91 0.47 -10.55 -9.90
C ASN A 91 -0.87 -9.84 -10.05
N GLN A 92 -0.98 -8.61 -9.54
CA GLN A 92 -2.19 -7.79 -9.66
C GLN A 92 -2.50 -7.46 -11.12
N LYS A 93 -1.49 -7.14 -11.93
CA LYS A 93 -1.64 -6.90 -13.38
C LYS A 93 -2.21 -8.13 -14.11
N ARG A 94 -1.93 -9.36 -13.66
CA ARG A 94 -2.57 -10.56 -14.23
C ARG A 94 -4.09 -10.56 -14.01
N ALA A 95 -4.56 -10.16 -12.83
CA ALA A 95 -5.98 -9.98 -12.56
C ALA A 95 -6.59 -8.90 -13.47
N ILE A 96 -5.91 -7.75 -13.60
CA ILE A 96 -6.38 -6.65 -14.45
C ILE A 96 -6.47 -7.06 -15.92
N ARG A 97 -5.44 -7.74 -16.45
CA ARG A 97 -5.49 -8.28 -17.83
C ARG A 97 -6.65 -9.25 -18.01
N CYS A 98 -6.88 -10.11 -17.03
CA CYS A 98 -8.01 -11.01 -17.05
C CYS A 98 -9.34 -10.24 -17.10
N LEU A 99 -9.56 -9.27 -16.21
CA LEU A 99 -10.79 -8.47 -16.14
C LEU A 99 -11.02 -7.64 -17.41
N ALA A 100 -9.97 -7.00 -17.94
CA ALA A 100 -10.06 -6.16 -19.13
C ALA A 100 -10.00 -6.93 -20.47
N GLY A 101 -9.59 -8.21 -20.46
CA GLY A 101 -9.47 -9.01 -21.69
C GLY A 101 -8.25 -8.61 -22.54
N LEU A 102 -7.15 -8.26 -21.88
CA LEU A 102 -5.94 -7.76 -22.52
C LEU A 102 -4.96 -8.86 -22.91
N ASP A 103 -4.18 -8.59 -23.95
CA ASP A 103 -3.06 -9.42 -24.35
C ASP A 103 -1.86 -9.25 -23.40
N TYR A 104 -0.89 -10.15 -23.55
CA TYR A 104 0.28 -10.22 -22.67
C TYR A 104 1.10 -8.92 -22.67
N ARG A 105 1.26 -8.28 -23.82
CA ARG A 105 2.09 -7.07 -24.01
C ARG A 105 1.36 -5.76 -23.69
N ASP A 106 0.03 -5.81 -23.56
CA ASP A 106 -0.77 -4.63 -23.35
C ASP A 106 -0.49 -3.99 -21.99
N SER A 107 -0.56 -2.66 -21.96
CA SER A 107 -0.44 -1.88 -20.74
C SER A 107 -1.70 -1.99 -19.90
N CYS A 108 -1.53 -2.34 -18.62
CA CYS A 108 -2.63 -2.36 -17.67
C CYS A 108 -2.96 -0.98 -17.07
N ARG A 109 -2.17 0.08 -17.36
CA ARG A 109 -2.21 1.33 -16.58
C ARG A 109 -3.58 2.00 -16.69
N GLU A 110 -4.05 2.26 -17.91
CA GLU A 110 -5.40 2.81 -18.16
C GLU A 110 -6.52 1.90 -17.62
N HIS A 111 -6.29 0.59 -17.61
CA HIS A 111 -7.29 -0.37 -17.16
C HIS A 111 -7.46 -0.38 -15.64
N PHE A 112 -6.44 -0.02 -14.86
CA PHE A 112 -6.63 0.24 -13.42
C PHE A 112 -7.61 1.39 -13.20
N LYS A 113 -7.46 2.49 -13.96
CA LYS A 113 -8.35 3.65 -13.91
C LYS A 113 -9.77 3.30 -14.36
N ASN A 114 -9.92 2.69 -15.54
CA ASN A 114 -11.23 2.31 -16.09
C ASN A 114 -11.99 1.34 -15.17
N LEU A 115 -11.28 0.38 -14.58
CA LEU A 115 -11.87 -0.56 -13.62
C LEU A 115 -12.03 0.05 -12.22
N LYS A 116 -11.55 1.27 -11.95
CA LYS A 116 -11.53 1.91 -10.63
C LYS A 116 -10.85 1.04 -9.56
N ILE A 117 -9.78 0.34 -9.95
CA ILE A 117 -8.98 -0.50 -9.07
C ILE A 117 -7.68 0.24 -8.74
N LEU A 118 -7.34 0.31 -7.45
CA LEU A 118 -6.07 0.89 -7.00
C LEU A 118 -4.94 -0.13 -7.15
N THR A 119 -3.78 0.33 -7.61
CA THR A 119 -2.56 -0.49 -7.58
C THR A 119 -2.17 -0.80 -6.12
N VAL A 120 -1.41 -1.87 -5.89
CA VAL A 120 -0.88 -2.18 -4.54
C VAL A 120 -0.12 -0.99 -3.92
N ILE A 121 0.60 -0.24 -4.76
CA ILE A 121 1.31 0.98 -4.35
C ILE A 121 0.32 2.06 -3.90
N SER A 122 -0.73 2.31 -4.69
CA SER A 122 -1.75 3.30 -4.35
C SER A 122 -2.57 2.90 -3.12
N LEU A 123 -2.83 1.60 -2.93
CA LEU A 123 -3.47 1.07 -1.72
C LEU A 123 -2.60 1.30 -0.48
N TYR A 124 -1.30 1.06 -0.58
CA TYR A 124 -0.35 1.30 0.49
C TYR A 124 -0.29 2.79 0.85
N ILE A 125 -0.03 3.66 -0.13
CA ILE A 125 0.03 5.14 0.03
C ILE A 125 -1.23 5.64 0.73
N ARG A 126 -2.40 5.23 0.22
CA ARG A 126 -3.68 5.60 0.81
C ARG A 126 -3.79 5.19 2.28
N GLU A 127 -3.44 3.95 2.60
CA GLU A 127 -3.63 3.43 3.96
C GLU A 127 -2.70 4.14 4.96
N VAL A 128 -1.43 4.39 4.60
CA VAL A 128 -0.51 5.09 5.50
C VAL A 128 -0.86 6.57 5.65
N ILE A 129 -1.33 7.25 4.60
CA ILE A 129 -1.85 8.63 4.72
C ILE A 129 -3.04 8.67 5.69
N LEU A 130 -4.00 7.76 5.53
CA LEU A 130 -5.17 7.70 6.41
C LEU A 130 -4.78 7.36 7.85
N HIS A 131 -3.76 6.51 8.05
CA HIS A 131 -3.22 6.22 9.38
C HIS A 131 -2.61 7.48 10.02
N THR A 132 -1.82 8.26 9.27
CA THR A 132 -1.23 9.50 9.78
C THR A 132 -2.28 10.56 10.11
N VAL A 133 -3.30 10.74 9.26
CA VAL A 133 -4.42 11.66 9.54
C VAL A 133 -5.20 11.25 10.79
N ARG A 134 -5.43 9.95 11.01
CA ARG A 134 -6.15 9.45 12.20
C ARG A 134 -5.35 9.56 13.50
N THR A 135 -4.03 9.48 13.41
CA THR A 135 -3.14 9.52 14.59
C THR A 135 -2.73 10.94 14.98
N SER A 136 -3.21 11.96 14.26
CA SER A 136 -2.97 13.38 14.54
C SER A 136 -1.50 13.70 14.85
N GLN A 137 -0.61 13.30 13.95
CA GLN A 137 0.81 13.60 14.10
C GLN A 137 1.08 15.11 14.09
N PRO A 138 2.17 15.58 14.75
CA PRO A 138 2.48 16.99 14.82
C PRO A 138 2.62 17.62 13.44
N ARG A 139 2.01 18.79 13.25
CA ARG A 139 2.15 19.64 12.06
C ARG A 139 3.19 20.71 12.32
N HIS A 140 3.64 21.38 11.26
CA HIS A 140 4.56 22.50 11.40
C HIS A 140 3.97 23.67 12.20
N THR A 141 2.65 23.90 12.14
CA THR A 141 1.94 24.86 13.00
C THR A 141 2.11 24.60 14.49
N ASP A 142 2.23 23.34 14.89
CA ASP A 142 2.30 22.98 16.30
C ASP A 142 3.71 23.25 16.86
N LEU A 143 4.70 23.39 15.98
CA LEU A 143 6.12 23.58 16.32
C LEU A 143 6.56 25.04 16.19
N HIS A 144 5.87 25.85 15.39
CA HIS A 144 6.28 27.22 15.08
C HIS A 144 5.10 28.19 15.22
N GLN A 145 5.34 29.34 15.86
CA GLN A 145 4.32 30.38 16.10
C GLN A 145 4.09 31.33 14.89
N HIS A 146 4.87 31.20 13.82
CA HIS A 146 4.76 32.06 12.63
C HIS A 146 4.26 31.27 11.42
N ASN A 147 3.55 31.94 10.51
CA ASN A 147 2.98 31.32 9.32
C ASN A 147 4.09 30.90 8.34
N THR A 148 4.22 29.61 8.10
CA THR A 148 5.08 29.04 7.05
C THR A 148 4.24 28.58 5.85
N ARG A 149 4.82 28.55 4.65
CA ARG A 149 4.12 28.08 3.44
C ARG A 149 3.64 26.63 3.54
N HIS A 150 4.28 25.83 4.39
CA HIS A 150 3.99 24.42 4.65
C HIS A 150 3.44 24.19 6.06
N ALA A 151 2.79 25.21 6.64
CA ALA A 151 2.28 25.16 8.01
C ALA A 151 1.37 23.94 8.26
N THR A 152 0.53 23.61 7.27
CA THR A 152 -0.40 22.48 7.32
C THR A 152 0.26 21.12 7.07
N ASP A 153 1.52 21.07 6.65
CA ASP A 153 2.22 19.79 6.42
C ASP A 153 2.61 19.13 7.75
N PHE A 154 2.68 17.80 7.74
CA PHE A 154 3.15 17.03 8.88
C PHE A 154 4.65 17.22 9.06
N ALA A 155 5.07 17.44 10.31
CA ALA A 155 6.48 17.56 10.64
C ALA A 155 7.16 16.18 10.57
N LEU A 156 8.20 16.08 9.74
CA LEU A 156 8.99 14.86 9.62
C LEU A 156 10.13 14.89 10.65
N PRO A 157 10.15 13.96 11.64
CA PRO A 157 11.20 13.96 12.65
C PRO A 157 12.56 13.63 12.06
N SER A 158 13.61 14.30 12.54
CA SER A 158 14.99 13.95 12.23
C SER A 158 15.32 12.54 12.74
N HIS A 159 16.09 11.80 11.96
CA HIS A 159 16.40 10.40 12.26
C HIS A 159 17.71 9.99 11.59
N HIS A 160 18.42 9.07 12.23
CA HIS A 160 19.71 8.59 11.75
C HIS A 160 19.58 7.37 10.80
N LEU A 161 18.59 6.51 11.03
CA LEU A 161 18.44 5.24 10.31
C LEU A 161 17.44 5.34 9.17
N SER A 162 17.82 4.85 7.98
CA SER A 162 16.90 4.71 6.84
C SER A 162 15.69 3.82 7.15
N LEU A 163 15.85 2.85 8.06
CA LEU A 163 14.77 2.00 8.55
C LEU A 163 13.63 2.81 9.21
N TYR A 164 13.96 3.94 9.86
CA TYR A 164 12.94 4.82 10.46
C TYR A 164 11.99 5.37 9.40
N LYS A 165 12.50 5.68 8.21
CA LYS A 165 11.69 6.15 7.07
C LYS A 165 10.68 5.12 6.57
N LYS A 166 10.78 3.84 6.99
CA LYS A 166 9.81 2.79 6.64
C LYS A 166 8.62 2.72 7.60
N LYS A 167 8.66 3.46 8.73
CA LYS A 167 7.53 3.49 9.66
C LYS A 167 6.26 4.00 8.93
N PRO A 168 5.09 3.39 9.18
CA PRO A 168 3.85 3.82 8.52
C PRO A 168 3.51 5.28 8.81
N SER A 169 3.76 5.74 10.05
CA SER A 169 3.60 7.14 10.45
C SER A 169 4.45 8.08 9.62
N TYR A 170 5.75 7.78 9.49
CA TYR A 170 6.69 8.58 8.71
C TYR A 170 6.33 8.60 7.23
N LYS A 171 6.07 7.44 6.61
CA LYS A 171 5.67 7.35 5.20
C LYS A 171 4.35 8.07 4.94
N GLY A 172 3.37 7.88 5.81
CA GLY A 172 2.08 8.56 5.71
C GLY A 172 2.19 10.07 5.78
N ALA A 173 3.00 10.60 6.70
CA ALA A 173 3.29 12.03 6.79
C ALA A 173 3.99 12.53 5.52
N ALA A 174 5.05 11.84 5.08
CA ALA A 174 5.81 12.21 3.90
C ALA A 174 4.93 12.21 2.64
N TYR A 175 4.06 11.22 2.45
CA TYR A 175 3.15 11.18 1.31
C TYR A 175 2.03 12.21 1.40
N PHE A 176 1.49 12.47 2.59
CA PHE A 176 0.49 13.52 2.78
C PHE A 176 1.03 14.88 2.33
N ASN A 177 2.28 15.19 2.67
CA ASN A 177 2.91 16.47 2.32
C ASN A 177 3.05 16.66 0.80
N HIS A 178 3.11 15.56 0.02
CA HIS A 178 3.14 15.59 -1.46
C HIS A 178 1.73 15.69 -2.10
N LEU A 179 0.65 15.63 -1.32
CA LEU A 179 -0.69 15.79 -1.88
C LEU A 179 -0.93 17.24 -2.37
N PRO A 180 -1.76 17.45 -3.39
CA PRO A 180 -2.25 18.77 -3.74
C PRO A 180 -3.01 19.43 -2.58
N GLU A 181 -2.86 20.74 -2.39
CA GLU A 181 -3.55 21.51 -1.34
C GLU A 181 -5.08 21.32 -1.36
N LEU A 182 -5.66 21.17 -2.57
CA LEU A 182 -7.09 20.88 -2.74
C LEU A 182 -7.55 19.60 -2.02
N LEU A 183 -6.69 18.59 -1.92
CA LEU A 183 -6.97 17.36 -1.16
C LEU A 183 -6.69 17.53 0.33
N LYS A 184 -5.59 18.22 0.68
CA LYS A 184 -5.22 18.46 2.09
C LYS A 184 -6.31 19.22 2.84
N ASN A 185 -6.99 20.14 2.15
CA ASN A 185 -8.06 20.97 2.71
C ASN A 185 -9.45 20.31 2.72
N GLN A 186 -9.57 19.03 2.31
CA GLN A 186 -10.85 18.32 2.37
C GLN A 186 -11.25 18.03 3.82
N PRO A 187 -12.55 18.09 4.15
CA PRO A 187 -13.01 17.76 5.49
C PRO A 187 -12.80 16.27 5.80
N PRO A 188 -12.59 15.87 7.07
CA PRO A 188 -12.22 14.49 7.44
C PRO A 188 -13.17 13.41 6.91
N HIS A 189 -14.48 13.69 6.87
CA HIS A 189 -15.50 12.75 6.38
C HIS A 189 -15.42 12.51 4.86
N ALA A 190 -14.94 13.50 4.09
CA ALA A 190 -14.81 13.41 2.63
C ALA A 190 -13.39 13.01 2.20
N PHE A 191 -12.37 13.29 3.02
CA PHE A 191 -10.95 13.09 2.68
C PHE A 191 -10.65 11.68 2.16
N LYS A 192 -11.12 10.64 2.86
CA LYS A 192 -10.90 9.24 2.43
C LYS A 192 -11.46 8.96 1.03
N LYS A 193 -12.65 9.49 0.73
CA LYS A 193 -13.30 9.31 -0.57
C LYS A 193 -12.54 10.07 -1.66
N GLN A 194 -12.20 11.33 -1.41
CA GLN A 194 -11.49 12.17 -2.38
C GLN A 194 -10.08 11.64 -2.67
N LEU A 195 -9.35 11.19 -1.65
CA LEU A 195 -8.06 10.55 -1.81
C LEU A 195 -8.17 9.27 -2.66
N THR A 196 -9.19 8.44 -2.42
CA THR A 196 -9.43 7.25 -3.26
C THR A 196 -9.67 7.61 -4.72
N LEU A 197 -10.55 8.59 -4.99
CA LEU A 197 -10.85 9.03 -6.35
C LEU A 197 -9.60 9.59 -7.04
N TRP A 198 -8.83 10.44 -6.35
CA TRP A 198 -7.62 11.04 -6.91
C TRP A 198 -6.56 10.00 -7.26
N LEU A 199 -6.40 8.95 -6.43
CA LEU A 199 -5.50 7.83 -6.68
C LEU A 199 -6.02 6.88 -7.79
N GLN A 200 -7.34 6.72 -7.93
CA GLN A 200 -7.91 5.91 -9.02
C GLN A 200 -7.65 6.53 -10.39
N GLU A 201 -7.64 7.86 -10.46
CA GLU A 201 -7.32 8.61 -11.69
C GLU A 201 -5.83 8.58 -12.04
N ARG A 202 -4.95 8.19 -11.11
CA ARG A 202 -3.49 8.19 -11.25
C ARG A 202 -2.88 6.85 -10.79
N PRO A 203 -2.89 5.82 -11.65
CA PRO A 203 -2.38 4.50 -11.27
C PRO A 203 -0.85 4.52 -11.11
N PHE A 204 -0.35 4.64 -9.88
CA PHE A 204 1.09 4.62 -9.58
C PHE A 204 1.65 3.20 -9.53
N TYR A 205 2.76 2.95 -10.23
CA TYR A 205 3.48 1.67 -10.22
C TYR A 205 4.66 1.65 -9.26
N THR A 206 5.15 2.81 -8.84
CA THR A 206 6.18 2.92 -7.80
C THR A 206 5.87 4.08 -6.86
N GLU A 207 6.49 4.07 -5.68
CA GLU A 207 6.41 5.20 -4.75
C GLU A 207 7.06 6.46 -5.35
N GLU A 208 8.13 6.29 -6.14
CA GLU A 208 8.81 7.42 -6.78
C GLU A 208 7.91 8.12 -7.79
N GLU A 209 7.09 7.38 -8.55
CA GLU A 209 6.09 7.98 -9.45
C GLU A 209 5.07 8.86 -8.68
N PHE A 210 4.79 8.55 -7.41
CA PHE A 210 3.89 9.34 -6.59
C PHE A 210 4.57 10.60 -6.05
N THR A 211 5.82 10.50 -5.59
CA THR A 211 6.54 11.65 -5.00
C THR A 211 7.08 12.64 -6.02
N SER A 212 7.27 12.22 -7.27
CA SER A 212 7.78 13.09 -8.35
C SER A 212 6.69 13.86 -9.10
N ASN A 213 5.43 13.74 -8.67
CA ASN A 213 4.25 14.26 -9.37
C ASN A 213 3.73 15.55 -8.72
#